data_AF-A0A967VDU1-F1
#
_entry.id   AF-A0A967VDU1-F1
#
_cell.length_a   1.000
_cell.length_b   1.000
_cell.length_c   1.000
_cell.angle_alpha   90.00
_cell.angle_beta   90.00
_cell.angle_gamma   90.00
#
_symmetry.space_group_name_H-M   'P 1'
#
loop_
_entity.id
_entity.type
_entity.pdbx_description
1 polymer ?
#
loop_
_entity_poly.entity_id
_entity_poly.type
_entity_poly.pdbx_seq_one_letter_code
_entity_poly.pdbx_strand_id
1 'polypeptide(L)' 'AEAGIQLGDVVLKVNGIPASERDRLRESFAGMRSGDTLEVEVDRDGEPMTVSI' A
#
# COMPACT_ATOMS: atom_id res chain seq x y z
N ALA A 1 -11.34 -14.41 3.09
CA ALA A 1 -9.93 -14.26 3.48
C ALA A 1 -9.56 -12.82 3.18
N GLU A 2 -9.57 -11.97 4.19
CA GLU A 2 -9.14 -10.57 4.11
C GLU A 2 -7.64 -10.57 3.82
N ALA A 3 -7.27 -10.65 2.54
CA ALA A 3 -5.88 -10.66 2.10
C ALA A 3 -5.37 -9.22 2.08
N GLY A 4 -5.21 -8.64 3.27
CA GLY A 4 -4.56 -7.36 3.45
C GLY A 4 -3.07 -7.50 3.66
N ILE A 5 -2.54 -6.61 4.50
CA ILE A 5 -1.12 -6.55 4.86
C ILE A 5 -0.85 -7.48 6.05
N GLN A 6 0.28 -8.19 5.99
CA GLN A 6 0.78 -9.10 7.00
C GLN A 6 1.96 -8.49 7.76
N LEU A 7 2.19 -8.97 8.98
CA LEU A 7 3.35 -8.57 9.75
C LEU A 7 4.63 -9.06 9.05
N GLY A 8 5.54 -8.13 8.77
CA GLY A 8 6.77 -8.41 8.02
C GLY A 8 6.75 -7.86 6.60
N ASP A 9 5.59 -7.41 6.09
CA ASP A 9 5.52 -6.73 4.80
C ASP A 9 6.27 -5.40 4.83
N VAL A 10 7.11 -5.17 3.81
CA VAL A 10 7.76 -3.89 3.57
C VAL A 10 7.02 -3.18 2.44
N VAL A 11 6.36 -2.07 2.75
CA VAL A 11 5.61 -1.30 1.73
C VAL A 11 6.57 -0.62 0.76
N LEU A 12 6.45 -0.95 -0.53
CA LEU A 12 7.23 -0.38 -1.62
C LEU A 12 6.49 0.77 -2.31
N LYS A 13 5.20 0.57 -2.59
CA LYS A 13 4.33 1.56 -3.23
C LYS A 13 2.89 1.47 -2.71
N VAL A 14 2.18 2.58 -2.82
CA VAL A 14 0.75 2.64 -2.54
C VAL A 14 0.08 3.39 -3.68
N ASN A 15 -0.90 2.76 -4.33
CA ASN A 15 -1.68 3.34 -5.41
C ASN A 15 -0.79 3.92 -6.54
N GLY A 16 0.30 3.22 -6.86
CA GLY A 16 1.32 3.66 -7.82
C GLY A 16 2.31 4.71 -7.30
N ILE A 17 2.14 5.23 -6.08
CA ILE A 17 3.05 6.21 -5.46
C ILE A 17 4.13 5.49 -4.66
N PRO A 18 5.43 5.75 -4.91
CA PRO A 18 6.52 5.18 -4.14
C PRO A 18 6.43 5.53 -2.64
N ALA A 19 6.67 4.54 -1.77
CA ALA A 19 6.65 4.74 -0.32
C ALA A 19 7.70 5.74 0.18
N SER A 20 8.75 5.96 -0.61
CA SER A 20 9.78 6.97 -0.38
C SER A 20 9.24 8.41 -0.45
N GLU A 21 8.14 8.65 -1.17
CA GLU A 21 7.52 9.98 -1.35
C GLU A 21 6.41 10.22 -0.30
N ARG A 22 6.80 10.31 0.98
CA ARG A 22 5.88 10.38 2.12
C ARG A 22 4.84 11.51 2.04
N ASP A 23 5.24 12.67 1.54
CA ASP A 23 4.34 13.83 1.40
C ASP A 23 3.24 13.56 0.36
N ARG A 24 3.60 13.04 -0.83
CA ARG A 24 2.62 12.66 -1.86
C ARG A 24 1.69 11.54 -1.41
N LEU A 25 2.24 10.56 -0.69
CA LEU A 25 1.41 9.51 -0.11
C LEU A 25 0.33 10.10 0.79
N ARG A 26 0.73 10.97 1.71
CA ARG A 26 -0.18 11.60 2.66
C ARG A 26 -1.26 12.43 1.97
N GLU A 27 -0.93 13.13 0.88
CA GLU A 27 -1.91 13.83 0.05
C GLU A 27 -2.88 12.87 -0.66
N SER A 28 -2.38 11.74 -1.17
CA SER A 28 -3.21 10.72 -1.81
C SER A 28 -4.22 10.11 -0.84
N PHE A 29 -3.81 9.83 0.40
CA PHE A 29 -4.73 9.35 1.44
C PHE A 29 -5.77 10.40 1.87
N ALA A 30 -5.43 11.69 1.82
CA ALA A 30 -6.33 12.76 2.27
C ALA A 30 -7.61 12.89 1.40
N GLY A 31 -7.57 12.43 0.15
CA GLY A 31 -8.73 12.41 -0.75
C GLY A 31 -9.54 11.12 -0.69
N MET A 32 -9.04 10.09 0.00
CA MET A 32 -9.60 8.74 -0.03
C MET A 32 -10.74 8.60 0.97
N ARG A 33 -11.84 7.97 0.56
CA ARG A 33 -13.02 7.76 1.40
C ARG A 33 -13.01 6.35 1.96
N SER A 34 -13.65 6.16 3.11
CA SER A 34 -13.87 4.82 3.65
C SER A 34 -14.66 3.97 2.64
N GLY A 35 -14.09 2.86 2.20
CA GLY A 35 -14.65 1.97 1.18
C GLY A 35 -13.95 2.04 -0.18
N ASP A 36 -13.00 2.95 -0.38
CA ASP A 36 -12.12 2.94 -1.55
C ASP A 36 -11.07 1.82 -1.42
N THR A 37 -10.88 1.05 -2.50
CA THR A 37 -9.88 -0.02 -2.54
C THR A 37 -8.48 0.56 -2.71
N LEU A 38 -7.58 0.15 -1.85
CA LEU A 38 -6.21 0.65 -1.80
C LEU A 38 -5.25 -0.43 -2.26
N GLU A 39 -4.58 -0.18 -3.38
CA GLU A 39 -3.56 -1.10 -3.90
C GLU A 39 -2.21 -0.79 -3.25
N VAL A 40 -1.61 -1.77 -2.60
CA VAL A 40 -0.32 -1.65 -1.92
C VAL A 40 0.63 -2.68 -2.49
N GLU A 41 1.75 -2.22 -3.02
CA GLU A 41 2.87 -3.09 -3.39
C GLU A 41 3.76 -3.27 -2.16
N VAL A 42 3.89 -4.50 -1.70
CA VAL A 42 4.70 -4.90 -0.56
C VAL A 42 5.76 -5.91 -0.98
N ASP A 43 6.92 -5.88 -0.34
CA ASP A 43 7.87 -6.97 -0.35
C ASP A 43 7.57 -7.89 0.84
N ARG A 44 7.24 -9.15 0.56
CA ARG A 44 7.01 -10.17 1.56
C ARG A 44 8.05 -11.26 1.37
N ASP A 45 8.91 -11.44 2.36
CA ASP A 45 9.98 -12.44 2.34
C ASP A 45 10.95 -12.30 1.14
N GLY A 46 11.14 -11.08 0.62
CA GLY A 46 11.97 -10.81 -0.57
C GLY A 46 11.24 -10.97 -1.90
N GLU A 47 9.93 -11.23 -1.89
CA GLU A 47 9.09 -11.31 -3.08
C GLU A 47 8.13 -10.11 -3.14
N PRO A 48 8.22 -9.27 -4.20
CA PRO A 48 7.28 -8.17 -4.40
C PRO A 48 5.90 -8.72 -4.78
N MET A 49 4.88 -8.27 -4.05
CA MET A 49 3.49 -8.65 -4.26
C MET A 49 2.56 -7.46 -4.04
N THR A 50 1.47 -7.46 -4.80
CA THR A 50 0.43 -6.43 -4.71
C THR A 50 -0.74 -6.95 -3.90
N VAL A 51 -1.11 -6.22 -2.85
CA VAL A 51 -2.26 -6.52 -2.00
C VAL A 51 -3.28 -5.39 -2.10
N SER A 52 -4.56 -5.73 -2.14
CA SER A 52 -5.67 -4.77 -2.14
C SER A 52 -6.40 -4.81 -0.80
N ILE A 53 -6.56 -3.64 -0.18
CA ILE A 53 -7.32 -3.46 1.07
C ILE A 53 -8.54 -2.57 0.90
#